data_AF-A0A1G2L8N0-F1
#
_entry.id   AF-A0A1G2L8N0-F1
#
_cell.length_a   1.000
_cell.length_b   1.000
_cell.length_c   1.000
_cell.angle_alpha   90.00
_cell.angle_beta   90.00
_cell.angle_gamma   90.00
#
_symmetry.space_group_name_H-M   'P 1'
#
loop_
_entity.id
_entity.type
_entity.pdbx_description
1 polymer ?
#
loop_
_entity_poly.entity_id
_entity_poly.type
_entity_poly.pdbx_seq_one_letter_code
_entity_poly.pdbx_strand_id
1 'polypeptide(L)'
;MIKKTSKQTVVLFIVLAVTAAFTIYFLYFSETSPPLETVLPEFSVLSPDQQTRLAEVRKIKNISFDLGLLNDPFFKTLRDVEVPLQAQEPVGRQNPFLPF
;
A
#
# COMPACT_ATOMS: atom_id res chain seq x y z
N MET A 1 -30.19 46.86 29.05
CA MET A 1 -31.00 47.43 27.95
C MET A 1 -30.78 46.56 26.72
N ILE A 2 -31.71 45.63 26.43
CA ILE A 2 -31.54 44.65 25.34
C ILE A 2 -31.94 45.35 24.03
N LYS A 3 -30.95 45.69 23.20
CA LYS A 3 -31.16 46.41 21.94
C LYS A 3 -31.83 45.45 20.95
N LYS A 4 -33.10 45.71 20.63
CA LYS A 4 -33.89 44.90 19.69
C LYS A 4 -33.23 44.99 18.31
N THR A 5 -32.58 43.92 17.86
CA THR A 5 -31.96 43.87 16.53
C THR A 5 -33.06 43.85 15.48
N SER A 6 -32.94 44.68 14.45
CA SER A 6 -33.90 44.69 13.35
C SER A 6 -33.76 43.39 12.55
N LYS A 7 -34.87 42.91 11.97
CA LYS A 7 -34.86 41.69 11.14
C LYS A 7 -33.81 41.79 10.01
N GLN A 8 -33.60 43.00 9.48
CA GLN A 8 -32.60 43.29 8.47
C GLN A 8 -31.16 43.13 8.99
N THR A 9 -30.88 43.58 10.22
CA THR A 9 -29.58 43.35 10.86
C THR A 9 -29.32 41.86 11.07
N VAL A 10 -30.34 41.09 11.48
CA VAL A 10 -30.19 39.63 11.64
C VAL A 10 -29.91 38.95 10.31
N VAL A 11 -30.64 39.31 9.25
CA VAL A 11 -30.42 38.76 7.89
C VAL A 11 -29.02 39.12 7.37
N LEU A 12 -28.56 40.35 7.60
CA LEU A 12 -27.22 40.78 7.20
C LEU A 12 -26.13 39.93 7.88
N PHE A 13 -26.27 39.67 9.18
CA PHE A 13 -25.34 38.82 9.92
C PHE A 13 -25.33 37.37 9.43
N ILE A 14 -26.50 36.82 9.09
CA ILE A 14 -26.61 35.47 8.53
C ILE A 14 -25.91 35.39 7.17
N VAL A 15 -26.16 36.35 6.28
CA VAL A 15 -25.51 36.40 4.96
C VAL A 15 -24.00 36.50 5.13
N LEU A 16 -23.52 37.39 6.00
CA LEU A 16 -22.10 37.54 6.27
C LEU A 16 -21.48 36.23 6.80
N ALA A 17 -22.14 35.57 7.75
CA ALA A 17 -21.67 34.30 8.32
C ALA A 17 -21.61 33.18 7.26
N VAL A 18 -22.63 33.08 6.40
CA VAL A 18 -22.66 32.09 5.32
C VAL A 18 -21.55 32.37 4.30
N THR A 19 -21.34 33.63 3.90
CA THR A 19 -20.26 33.98 2.97
C THR A 19 -18.88 33.69 3.55
N ALA A 20 -18.67 33.98 4.84
CA ALA A 20 -17.41 33.71 5.52
C ALA A 20 -17.15 32.21 5.70
N ALA A 21 -18.19 31.42 6.03
CA ALA A 21 -18.07 29.98 6.12
C ALA A 21 -17.73 29.36 4.75
N PHE A 22 -18.38 29.85 3.68
CA PHE A 22 -18.12 29.39 2.32
C PHE A 22 -16.71 29.75 1.84
N THR A 23 -16.22 30.96 2.14
CA THR A 23 -14.85 31.36 1.76
C THR A 23 -13.79 30.56 2.51
N ILE A 24 -13.99 30.29 3.80
CA ILE A 24 -13.08 29.45 4.60
C ILE A 24 -13.09 28.01 4.06
N TYR A 25 -14.27 27.45 3.79
CA TYR A 25 -14.39 26.12 3.20
C TYR A 25 -13.68 26.05 1.84
N PHE A 26 -13.90 27.04 0.96
CA PHE A 26 -13.23 27.10 -0.33
C PHE A 26 -11.71 27.21 -0.13
N LEU A 27 -11.19 28.16 0.64
CA LEU A 27 -9.74 28.28 0.83
C LEU A 27 -9.09 27.03 1.44
N TYR A 28 -9.78 26.32 2.33
CA TYR A 28 -9.24 25.13 2.99
C TYR A 28 -9.37 23.84 2.17
N PHE A 29 -10.40 23.74 1.31
CA PHE A 29 -10.68 22.55 0.49
C PHE A 29 -10.44 22.76 -1.02
N SER A 30 -10.06 23.97 -1.44
CA SER A 30 -9.63 24.31 -2.82
C SER A 30 -8.15 24.11 -3.05
N GLU A 31 -7.41 23.55 -2.09
CA GLU A 31 -6.27 22.70 -2.43
C GLU A 31 -6.84 21.46 -3.13
N THR A 32 -7.30 21.69 -4.36
CA THR A 32 -7.54 20.67 -5.37
C THR A 32 -6.36 19.75 -5.31
N SER A 33 -6.67 18.46 -5.21
CA SER A 33 -5.78 17.32 -5.36
C SER A 33 -4.55 17.72 -6.18
N PRO A 34 -3.32 17.32 -5.77
CA PRO A 34 -2.13 17.58 -6.58
C PRO A 34 -2.52 17.28 -8.01
N PRO A 35 -2.22 18.18 -8.99
CA PRO A 35 -2.59 17.94 -10.38
C PRO A 35 -2.26 16.49 -10.60
N LEU A 36 -3.26 15.67 -11.00
CA LEU A 36 -2.99 14.30 -11.35
C LEU A 36 -1.85 14.45 -12.32
N GLU A 37 -0.63 14.16 -11.86
CA GLU A 37 0.49 14.02 -12.74
C GLU A 37 -0.06 12.90 -13.60
N THR A 38 -0.50 13.28 -14.79
CA THR A 38 -0.46 12.38 -15.89
C THR A 38 1.02 12.05 -15.96
N VAL A 39 1.41 11.09 -15.12
CA VAL A 39 2.34 10.05 -15.47
C VAL A 39 1.68 9.44 -16.70
N LEU A 40 1.80 10.16 -17.81
CA LEU A 40 1.98 9.55 -19.10
C LEU A 40 2.95 8.44 -18.76
N PRO A 41 2.58 7.15 -18.95
CA PRO A 41 3.57 6.12 -18.80
C PRO A 41 4.70 6.62 -19.68
N GLU A 42 5.85 6.90 -19.06
CA GLU A 42 7.06 7.05 -19.82
C GLU A 42 7.06 5.74 -20.58
N PHE A 43 6.79 5.78 -21.87
CA PHE A 43 7.15 4.71 -22.77
C PHE A 43 8.68 4.76 -22.78
N SER A 44 9.24 4.42 -21.62
CA SER A 44 10.61 4.05 -21.42
C SER A 44 10.68 2.81 -22.27
N VAL A 45 11.15 3.01 -23.50
CA VAL A 45 11.67 1.93 -24.32
C VAL A 45 12.72 1.33 -23.42
N LEU A 46 12.36 0.24 -22.72
CA LEU A 46 13.17 -0.38 -21.68
C LEU A 46 14.61 -0.37 -22.19
N SER A 47 15.57 0.05 -21.39
CA SER A 47 16.96 -0.02 -21.82
C SER A 47 17.26 -1.47 -22.27
N PRO A 48 18.19 -1.69 -23.22
CA PRO A 48 18.49 -3.04 -23.71
C PRO A 48 18.72 -4.07 -22.58
N ASP A 49 19.32 -3.63 -21.48
CA ASP A 49 19.54 -4.43 -20.27
C ASP A 49 18.22 -4.75 -19.54
N GLN A 50 17.31 -3.79 -19.43
CA GLN A 50 15.99 -3.99 -18.83
C GLN A 50 15.11 -4.93 -19.67
N GLN A 51 15.21 -4.86 -21.02
CA GLN A 51 14.51 -5.79 -21.92
C GLN A 51 15.04 -7.22 -21.75
N THR A 52 16.37 -7.36 -21.62
CA THR A 52 17.01 -8.66 -21.41
C THR A 52 16.57 -9.28 -20.09
N ARG A 53 16.56 -8.50 -19.00
CA ARG A 53 16.06 -8.97 -17.69
C ARG A 53 14.58 -9.31 -17.72
N LEU A 54 13.75 -8.52 -18.40
CA LEU A 54 12.32 -8.80 -18.54
C LEU A 54 12.08 -10.07 -19.37
N ALA A 55 12.88 -10.33 -20.41
CA ALA A 55 12.81 -11.55 -21.19
C ALA A 55 13.17 -12.78 -20.33
N GLU A 56 14.16 -12.67 -19.45
CA GLU A 56 14.54 -13.71 -18.51
C GLU A 56 13.46 -13.98 -17.45
N VAL A 57 12.88 -12.92 -16.87
CA VAL A 57 11.75 -13.04 -15.92
C VAL A 57 10.54 -13.68 -16.59
N ARG A 58 10.25 -13.36 -17.86
CA ARG A 58 9.18 -14.03 -18.62
C ARG A 58 9.45 -15.51 -18.87
N LYS A 59 10.71 -15.89 -19.12
CA LYS A 59 11.09 -17.31 -19.23
C LYS A 59 10.78 -18.04 -17.93
N ILE A 60 11.18 -17.49 -16.78
CA ILE A 60 10.92 -18.09 -15.46
C ILE A 60 9.42 -18.12 -15.14
N LYS A 61 8.69 -17.05 -15.42
CA LYS A 61 7.23 -16.99 -15.22
C LYS A 61 6.47 -18.04 -16.02
N ASN A 62 6.98 -18.40 -17.20
CA ASN A 62 6.40 -19.44 -18.04
C ASN A 62 6.86 -20.86 -17.66
N ILE A 63 7.72 -21.03 -16.66
CA ILE A 63 7.96 -22.34 -16.06
C ILE A 63 6.77 -22.65 -15.16
N SER A 64 5.74 -23.23 -15.76
CA SER A 64 4.65 -23.84 -15.01
C SER A 64 5.13 -25.17 -14.43
N PHE A 65 4.84 -25.41 -13.15
CA PHE A 65 5.01 -26.72 -12.57
C PHE A 65 4.04 -27.70 -13.26
N ASP A 66 4.58 -28.76 -13.86
CA ASP A 66 3.76 -29.78 -14.51
C ASP A 66 2.98 -30.57 -13.47
N LEU A 67 1.68 -30.28 -13.34
CA LEU A 67 0.78 -30.99 -12.44
C LEU A 67 0.62 -32.47 -12.81
N GLY A 68 0.99 -32.87 -14.04
CA GLY A 68 1.10 -34.25 -14.45
C GLY A 68 2.14 -35.03 -13.62
N LEU A 69 3.21 -34.37 -13.18
CA LEU A 69 4.24 -34.96 -12.33
C LEU A 69 3.69 -35.42 -10.97
N LEU A 70 2.64 -34.76 -10.46
CA LEU A 70 1.96 -35.17 -9.23
C LEU A 70 1.16 -36.47 -9.40
N ASN A 71 0.82 -36.83 -10.64
CA ASN A 71 0.10 -38.06 -10.96
C ASN A 71 1.03 -39.25 -11.19
N ASP A 72 2.33 -39.01 -11.33
CA ASP A 72 3.34 -40.04 -11.53
C ASP A 72 3.34 -41.01 -10.32
N PRO A 73 3.27 -42.34 -10.55
CA PRO A 73 3.40 -43.33 -9.49
C PRO A 73 4.64 -43.13 -8.62
N PHE A 74 5.77 -42.72 -9.21
CA PHE A 74 7.00 -42.41 -8.48
C PHE A 74 6.81 -41.24 -7.52
N PHE A 75 6.16 -40.15 -7.97
CA PHE A 75 5.89 -39.00 -7.10
C PHE A 75 5.00 -39.38 -5.91
N LYS A 76 4.03 -40.28 -6.12
CA LYS A 76 3.16 -40.79 -5.04
C LYS A 76 3.88 -41.71 -4.05
N THR A 77 5.05 -42.24 -4.40
CA THR A 77 5.90 -43.02 -3.48
C THR A 77 6.82 -42.15 -2.64
N LEU A 78 6.93 -40.85 -2.93
CA LEU A 78 7.68 -39.92 -2.10
C LEU A 78 6.97 -39.80 -0.76
N ARG A 79 7.60 -40.36 0.27
CA ARG A 79 7.14 -40.22 1.65
C ARG A 79 7.44 -38.79 2.09
N ASP A 80 6.46 -38.15 2.71
CA ASP A 80 6.70 -36.88 3.38
C ASP A 80 7.75 -37.12 4.48
N VAL A 81 8.94 -36.56 4.28
CA VAL A 81 9.96 -36.51 5.31
C VAL A 81 9.67 -35.25 6.09
N GLU A 82 8.62 -35.31 6.89
CA GLU A 82 8.43 -34.38 8.00
C GLU A 82 9.65 -34.59 8.90
N VAL A 83 10.68 -33.77 8.70
CA VAL A 83 11.75 -33.64 9.67
C VAL A 83 11.04 -33.15 10.93
N PRO A 84 11.01 -33.92 12.03
CA PRO A 84 10.42 -33.42 13.26
C PRO A 84 11.11 -32.10 13.56
N LEU A 85 10.32 -31.05 13.79
CA LEU A 85 10.84 -29.74 14.18
C LEU A 85 11.89 -29.99 15.24
N GLN A 86 13.14 -29.63 14.94
CA GLN A 86 14.27 -29.93 15.80
C GLN A 86 13.93 -29.45 17.20
N ALA A 87 14.33 -30.25 18.20
CA ALA A 87 14.14 -29.93 19.60
C ALA A 87 14.48 -28.45 19.83
N GLN A 88 13.57 -27.76 20.51
CA GLN A 88 13.63 -26.34 20.82
C GLN A 88 15.07 -25.91 21.14
N GLU A 89 15.63 -24.99 20.34
CA GLU A 89 16.97 -24.46 20.59
C GLU A 89 17.04 -23.97 22.05
N PRO A 90 18.13 -24.24 22.77
CA PRO A 90 18.27 -23.78 24.14
C PRO A 90 18.15 -22.27 24.14
N VAL A 91 17.16 -21.74 24.86
CA VAL A 91 16.98 -20.29 25.02
C VAL A 91 18.26 -19.74 25.62
N GLY A 92 18.98 -18.93 24.84
CA GLY A 92 20.23 -18.31 25.27
C GLY A 92 20.03 -17.48 26.53
N ARG A 93 21.13 -17.15 27.23
CA ARG A 93 21.06 -16.25 28.39
C ARG A 93 20.43 -14.93 27.97
N GLN A 94 19.46 -14.45 28.75
CA GLN A 94 18.79 -13.18 28.49
C GLN A 94 19.80 -12.01 28.35
N ASN A 95 20.90 -12.06 29.08
CA ASN A 95 22.05 -11.18 28.89
C ASN A 95 23.32 -12.02 28.62
N PRO A 96 23.89 -11.95 27.41
CA PRO A 96 25.07 -12.75 27.05
C PRO A 96 26.35 -12.27 27.74
N PHE A 97 26.34 -11.14 28.46
CA PHE A 97 27.53 -10.53 29.07
C PHE A 97 27.58 -10.63 30.60
N LEU A 98 26.64 -11.34 31.25
CA LEU A 98 26.74 -11.57 32.70
C LEU A 98 27.95 -12.48 33.01
N PRO A 99 28.81 -12.09 33.97
CA PRO A 99 29.77 -13.03 34.56
C PRO A 99 29.01 -14.17 35.25
N PHE A 100 29.66 -15.33 35.32
CA PHE A 100 29.09 -16.59 35.80
C PHE A 100 28.59 -16.51 37.25
#